data_AF-A0A256GDA4-F1
#
_entry.id   AF-A0A256GDA4-F1
#
_cell.length_a   1.000
_cell.length_b   1.000
_cell.length_c   1.000
_cell.angle_alpha   90.00
_cell.angle_beta   90.00
_cell.angle_gamma   90.00
#
_symmetry.space_group_name_H-M   'P 1'
#
loop_
_entity.id
_entity.type
_entity.pdbx_description
1 polymer ?
#
loop_
_entity_poly.entity_id
_entity_poly.type
_entity_poly.pdbx_seq_one_letter_code
_entity_poly.pdbx_strand_id
1 'polypeptide(L)'
;MGYEGASTRALAKAAKTTLSAIPYHFGGKKELYLAAAQMIADYAAGRFGEAVGILETGDPAEKAIHFEEALTNLLHIILENTEPYSWTSFVARCSYDNDEAFALIYDRAVAPLLEHLVRAASDFSGRSPDDEALRLRISAILTAILSFRFLRGIMLRGMGWKHIQDGCIGQIEDMVRDLCRSDFLAVRLSQ
;
A
#
# COMPACT_ATOMS: atom_id res chain seq x y z
N MET A 1 2.38 4.35 20.42
CA MET A 1 3.67 3.82 20.92
C MET A 1 4.13 2.73 19.95
N GLY A 2 5.44 2.58 19.73
CA GLY A 2 5.99 1.52 18.87
C GLY A 2 6.09 0.17 19.58
N TYR A 3 6.62 -0.85 18.90
CA TYR A 3 6.85 -2.17 19.51
C TYR A 3 7.58 -2.03 20.85
N GLU A 4 8.74 -1.38 20.88
CA GLU A 4 9.53 -1.17 22.10
C GLU A 4 8.79 -0.41 23.21
N GLY A 5 7.95 0.57 22.84
CA GLY A 5 7.23 1.40 23.80
C GLY A 5 6.00 0.75 24.45
N ALA A 6 5.51 -0.37 23.95
CA ALA A 6 4.33 -1.04 24.49
C ALA A 6 4.71 -2.15 25.49
N SER A 7 4.25 -2.09 26.73
CA SER A 7 4.38 -3.23 27.66
C SER A 7 3.18 -4.17 27.54
N THR A 8 3.39 -5.48 27.78
CA THR A 8 2.30 -6.48 27.80
C THR A 8 1.20 -6.12 28.79
N ARG A 9 1.55 -5.49 29.91
CA ARG A 9 0.60 -4.95 30.91
C ARG A 9 -0.25 -3.82 30.34
N ALA A 10 0.36 -2.87 29.61
CA ALA A 10 -0.38 -1.78 28.97
C ALA A 10 -1.31 -2.32 27.87
N LEU A 11 -0.85 -3.30 27.08
CA LEU A 11 -1.64 -3.95 26.03
C LEU A 11 -2.84 -4.69 26.61
N ALA A 12 -2.64 -5.52 27.65
CA ALA A 12 -3.72 -6.25 28.31
C ALA A 12 -4.77 -5.30 28.91
N LYS A 13 -4.32 -4.22 29.56
CA LYS A 13 -5.20 -3.18 30.10
C LYS A 13 -6.02 -2.49 28.99
N ALA A 14 -5.40 -2.12 27.88
CA ALA A 14 -6.08 -1.47 26.76
C ALA A 14 -7.10 -2.39 26.09
N ALA A 15 -6.76 -3.69 25.95
CA ALA A 15 -7.65 -4.72 25.42
C ALA A 15 -8.71 -5.21 26.42
N LYS A 16 -8.73 -4.66 27.65
CA LYS A 16 -9.63 -5.06 28.75
C LYS A 16 -9.58 -6.58 29.02
N THR A 17 -8.39 -7.16 28.96
CA THR A 17 -8.14 -8.59 29.17
C THR A 17 -7.10 -8.82 30.26
N THR A 18 -6.88 -10.07 30.65
CA THR A 18 -5.87 -10.45 31.64
C THR A 18 -4.46 -10.43 31.04
N LEU A 19 -3.44 -10.19 31.86
CA LEU A 19 -2.05 -10.24 31.41
C LEU A 19 -1.65 -11.62 30.86
N SER A 20 -2.27 -12.69 31.36
CA SER A 20 -2.05 -14.06 30.92
C SER A 20 -2.63 -14.37 29.54
N ALA A 21 -3.56 -13.57 29.03
CA ALA A 21 -4.16 -13.78 27.72
C ALA A 21 -3.12 -13.66 26.58
N ILE A 22 -2.12 -12.78 26.73
CA ILE A 22 -1.08 -12.58 25.72
C ILE A 22 -0.21 -13.83 25.53
N PRO A 23 0.48 -14.36 26.57
CA PRO A 23 1.24 -15.58 26.41
C PRO A 23 0.38 -16.79 26.07
N TYR A 24 -0.88 -16.85 26.52
CA TYR A 24 -1.79 -17.96 26.22
C TYR A 24 -2.18 -18.02 24.73
N HIS A 25 -2.56 -16.90 24.12
CA HIS A 25 -3.03 -16.87 22.73
C HIS A 25 -1.92 -16.64 21.70
N PHE A 26 -0.89 -15.90 22.07
CA PHE A 26 0.14 -15.45 21.14
C PHE A 26 1.52 -16.01 21.51
N GLY A 27 1.77 -16.43 22.75
CA GLY A 27 3.09 -16.85 23.22
C GLY A 27 3.90 -15.70 23.82
N GLY A 28 3.73 -14.48 23.32
CA GLY A 28 4.44 -13.31 23.85
C GLY A 28 4.14 -12.00 23.12
N LYS A 29 4.89 -10.96 23.49
CA LYS A 29 4.75 -9.62 22.90
C LYS A 29 5.19 -9.58 21.44
N LYS A 30 6.28 -10.28 21.09
CA LYS A 30 6.79 -10.36 19.72
C LYS A 30 5.77 -11.04 18.81
N GLU A 31 5.22 -12.14 19.28
CA GLU A 31 4.25 -12.94 18.53
C GLU A 31 2.92 -12.21 18.38
N LEU A 32 2.47 -11.48 19.42
CA LEU A 32 1.32 -10.58 19.30
C LEU A 32 1.56 -9.45 18.28
N TYR A 33 2.78 -8.92 18.23
CA TYR A 33 3.17 -7.90 17.26
C TYR A 33 3.12 -8.43 15.82
N LEU A 34 3.67 -9.63 15.59
CA LEU A 34 3.61 -10.29 14.28
C LEU A 34 2.18 -10.72 13.91
N ALA A 35 1.37 -11.17 14.86
CA ALA A 35 -0.03 -11.52 14.62
C ALA A 35 -0.86 -10.28 14.19
N ALA A 36 -0.58 -9.11 14.79
CA ALA A 36 -1.19 -7.86 14.36
C ALA A 36 -0.75 -7.48 12.93
N ALA A 37 0.53 -7.66 12.60
CA ALA A 37 1.04 -7.44 11.24
C ALA A 37 0.35 -8.37 10.23
N GLN A 38 0.21 -9.66 10.55
CA GLN A 38 -0.47 -10.65 9.71
C GLN A 38 -1.93 -10.30 9.45
N MET A 39 -2.67 -9.91 10.48
CA MET A 39 -4.06 -9.47 10.32
C MET A 39 -4.18 -8.25 9.39
N ILE A 40 -3.28 -7.25 9.56
CA ILE A 40 -3.26 -6.06 8.68
C ILE A 40 -2.90 -6.47 7.26
N ALA A 41 -1.92 -7.37 7.09
CA ALA A 41 -1.46 -7.83 5.79
C ALA A 41 -2.55 -8.61 5.04
N ASP A 42 -3.26 -9.52 5.70
CA ASP A 42 -4.37 -10.28 5.10
C ASP A 42 -5.53 -9.37 4.71
N TYR A 43 -5.85 -8.37 5.55
CA TYR A 43 -6.85 -7.37 5.22
C TYR A 43 -6.45 -6.56 3.97
N ALA A 44 -5.22 -6.05 3.94
CA ALA A 44 -4.71 -5.27 2.81
C ALA A 44 -4.65 -6.11 1.53
N ALA A 45 -4.18 -7.37 1.60
CA ALA A 45 -4.13 -8.29 0.47
C ALA A 45 -5.52 -8.53 -0.13
N GLY A 46 -6.55 -8.71 0.71
CA GLY A 46 -7.94 -8.83 0.24
C GLY A 46 -8.41 -7.59 -0.52
N ARG A 47 -8.24 -6.40 0.06
CA ARG A 47 -8.63 -5.13 -0.56
C ARG A 47 -7.87 -4.86 -1.86
N PHE A 48 -6.56 -5.12 -1.88
CA PHE A 48 -5.75 -4.96 -3.09
C PHE A 48 -6.14 -5.96 -4.17
N GLY A 49 -6.44 -7.21 -3.80
CA GLY A 49 -6.97 -8.22 -4.72
C GLY A 49 -8.28 -7.78 -5.38
N GLU A 50 -9.19 -7.19 -4.62
CA GLU A 50 -10.44 -6.61 -5.17
C GLU A 50 -10.14 -5.50 -6.20
N ALA A 51 -9.19 -4.61 -5.92
CA ALA A 51 -8.84 -3.51 -6.83
C ALA A 51 -8.23 -4.00 -8.15
N VAL A 52 -7.38 -5.04 -8.11
CA VAL A 52 -6.69 -5.56 -9.30
C VAL A 52 -7.42 -6.71 -10.00
N GLY A 53 -8.55 -7.19 -9.47
CA GLY A 53 -9.35 -8.25 -10.10
C GLY A 53 -9.88 -7.89 -11.51
N ILE A 54 -9.96 -6.59 -11.83
CA ILE A 54 -10.30 -6.10 -13.17
C ILE A 54 -9.23 -6.45 -14.22
N LEU A 55 -7.96 -6.62 -13.81
CA LEU A 55 -6.86 -6.97 -14.70
C LEU A 55 -7.03 -8.38 -15.30
N GLU A 56 -7.72 -9.28 -14.60
CA GLU A 56 -7.89 -10.67 -15.02
C GLU A 56 -9.18 -10.90 -15.82
N THR A 57 -10.19 -10.04 -15.64
CA THR A 57 -11.54 -10.24 -16.17
C THR A 57 -11.90 -9.31 -17.33
N GLY A 58 -11.08 -8.28 -17.58
CA GLY A 58 -11.31 -7.30 -18.64
C GLY A 58 -11.04 -7.81 -20.06
N ASP A 59 -11.59 -7.08 -21.05
CA ASP A 59 -11.29 -7.30 -22.47
C ASP A 59 -9.76 -7.25 -22.74
N PRO A 60 -9.18 -8.31 -23.33
CA PRO A 60 -7.78 -8.32 -23.74
C PRO A 60 -7.37 -7.17 -24.70
N ALA A 61 -8.31 -6.56 -25.41
CA ALA A 61 -8.05 -5.41 -26.27
C ALA A 61 -7.85 -4.10 -25.48
N GLU A 62 -8.33 -4.03 -24.23
CA GLU A 62 -8.37 -2.81 -23.41
C GLU A 62 -7.45 -2.89 -22.18
N LYS A 63 -6.42 -3.74 -22.21
CA LYS A 63 -5.49 -3.97 -21.08
C LYS A 63 -4.92 -2.68 -20.46
N ALA A 64 -4.57 -1.69 -21.27
CA ALA A 64 -4.06 -0.41 -20.78
C ALA A 64 -5.12 0.39 -20.01
N ILE A 65 -6.39 0.32 -20.42
CA ILE A 65 -7.51 0.98 -19.75
C ILE A 65 -7.78 0.28 -18.40
N HIS A 66 -7.89 -1.04 -18.39
CA HIS A 66 -8.08 -1.82 -17.15
C HIS A 66 -6.93 -1.61 -16.16
N PHE A 67 -5.71 -1.40 -16.65
CA PHE A 67 -4.57 -1.06 -15.81
C PHE A 67 -4.72 0.30 -15.12
N GLU A 68 -5.13 1.34 -15.86
CA GLU A 68 -5.43 2.65 -15.27
C GLU A 68 -6.59 2.57 -14.27
N GLU A 69 -7.61 1.77 -14.56
CA GLU A 69 -8.76 1.55 -13.66
C GLU A 69 -8.34 0.82 -12.37
N ALA A 70 -7.48 -0.20 -12.46
CA ALA A 70 -6.96 -0.90 -11.29
C ALA A 70 -6.18 0.04 -10.36
N LEU A 71 -5.35 0.94 -10.93
CA LEU A 71 -4.63 1.95 -10.14
C LEU A 71 -5.55 3.00 -9.54
N THR A 72 -6.62 3.38 -10.25
CA THR A 72 -7.63 4.31 -9.75
C THR A 72 -8.42 3.67 -8.60
N ASN A 73 -8.79 2.40 -8.72
CA ASN A 73 -9.44 1.64 -7.63
C ASN A 73 -8.53 1.51 -6.41
N LEU A 74 -7.25 1.23 -6.64
CA LEU A 74 -6.26 1.19 -5.57
C LEU A 74 -6.12 2.56 -4.88
N LEU A 75 -6.07 3.65 -5.63
CA LEU A 75 -6.07 5.00 -5.08
C LEU A 75 -7.28 5.24 -4.19
N HIS A 76 -8.48 4.85 -4.63
CA HIS A 76 -9.69 4.99 -3.83
C HIS A 76 -9.62 4.24 -2.50
N ILE A 77 -9.16 2.99 -2.51
CA ILE A 77 -8.92 2.22 -1.28
C ILE A 77 -7.96 2.96 -0.34
N ILE A 78 -6.92 3.59 -0.89
CA ILE A 78 -5.94 4.34 -0.09
C ILE A 78 -6.48 5.69 0.41
N LEU A 79 -7.41 6.32 -0.31
CA LEU A 79 -8.06 7.57 0.09
C LEU A 79 -9.21 7.37 1.09
N GLU A 80 -9.85 6.20 1.07
CA GLU A 80 -10.86 5.81 2.07
C GLU A 80 -10.29 5.94 3.50
N ASN A 81 -11.12 6.36 4.45
CA ASN A 81 -10.73 6.42 5.88
C ASN A 81 -11.40 5.29 6.67
N THR A 82 -11.47 4.11 6.05
CA THR A 82 -12.11 2.90 6.58
C THR A 82 -11.31 2.27 7.71
N GLU A 83 -9.98 2.31 7.63
CA GLU A 83 -9.13 1.67 8.63
C GLU A 83 -8.83 2.58 9.84
N PRO A 84 -8.63 1.99 11.04
CA PRO A 84 -8.17 2.73 12.20
C PRO A 84 -6.82 3.43 11.95
N TYR A 85 -6.69 4.68 12.41
CA TYR A 85 -5.42 5.42 12.37
C TYR A 85 -4.24 4.66 13.00
N SER A 86 -4.52 3.79 13.99
CA SER A 86 -3.53 2.94 14.63
C SER A 86 -2.87 1.94 13.67
N TRP A 87 -3.59 1.44 12.65
CA TRP A 87 -3.04 0.53 11.65
C TRP A 87 -2.06 1.28 10.74
N THR A 88 -2.45 2.47 10.26
CA THR A 88 -1.54 3.31 9.46
C THR A 88 -0.27 3.64 10.24
N SER A 89 -0.40 3.98 11.53
CA SER A 89 0.74 4.25 12.41
C SER A 89 1.62 3.02 12.69
N PHE A 90 1.02 1.83 12.72
CA PHE A 90 1.74 0.56 12.87
C PHE A 90 2.60 0.30 11.64
N VAL A 91 1.97 0.32 10.46
CA VAL A 91 2.63 0.02 9.18
C VAL A 91 3.74 1.04 8.88
N ALA A 92 3.48 2.34 9.08
CA ALA A 92 4.48 3.39 8.86
C ALA A 92 5.72 3.23 9.75
N ARG A 93 5.57 2.70 10.97
CA ARG A 93 6.70 2.47 11.87
C ARG A 93 7.48 1.23 11.45
N CYS A 94 6.82 0.09 11.25
CA CYS A 94 7.52 -1.12 10.85
C CYS A 94 8.21 -0.95 9.49
N SER A 95 7.63 -0.17 8.56
CA SER A 95 8.27 0.16 7.28
C SER A 95 9.51 1.03 7.45
N TYR A 96 9.49 1.97 8.39
CA TYR A 96 10.66 2.82 8.69
C TYR A 96 11.78 2.00 9.32
N ASP A 97 11.43 1.13 10.27
CA ASP A 97 12.38 0.25 10.96
C ASP A 97 12.81 -0.94 10.07
N ASN A 98 12.08 -1.20 8.97
CA ASN A 98 12.24 -2.32 8.04
C ASN A 98 12.36 -3.68 8.76
N ASP A 99 11.44 -3.94 9.67
CA ASP A 99 11.49 -5.10 10.57
C ASP A 99 10.71 -6.33 10.06
N GLU A 100 10.69 -7.41 10.87
CA GLU A 100 9.98 -8.65 10.56
C GLU A 100 8.46 -8.46 10.32
N ALA A 101 7.81 -7.49 10.99
CA ALA A 101 6.40 -7.23 10.76
C ALA A 101 6.17 -6.56 9.41
N PHE A 102 7.07 -5.66 8.99
CA PHE A 102 7.00 -5.08 7.66
C PHE A 102 7.29 -6.10 6.56
N ALA A 103 8.29 -6.97 6.75
CA ALA A 103 8.57 -8.05 5.81
C ALA A 103 7.32 -8.90 5.55
N LEU A 104 6.60 -9.27 6.61
CA LEU A 104 5.34 -10.01 6.52
C LEU A 104 4.29 -9.23 5.71
N ILE A 105 4.07 -7.95 6.04
CA ILE A 105 3.10 -7.09 5.33
C ILE A 105 3.48 -6.96 3.85
N TYR A 106 4.77 -6.76 3.57
CA TYR A 106 5.29 -6.64 2.21
C TYR A 106 5.03 -7.91 1.42
N ASP A 107 5.49 -9.06 1.91
CA ASP A 107 5.38 -10.35 1.22
C ASP A 107 3.93 -10.76 0.98
N ARG A 108 3.05 -10.46 1.93
CA ARG A 108 1.65 -10.90 1.88
C ARG A 108 0.74 -9.96 1.09
N ALA A 109 0.98 -8.65 1.11
CA ALA A 109 0.08 -7.67 0.51
C ALA A 109 0.72 -6.86 -0.62
N VAL A 110 1.94 -6.37 -0.43
CA VAL A 110 2.58 -5.42 -1.38
C VAL A 110 3.23 -6.14 -2.55
N ALA A 111 3.99 -7.20 -2.30
CA ALA A 111 4.69 -7.96 -3.32
C ALA A 111 3.74 -8.59 -4.35
N PRO A 112 2.63 -9.25 -3.95
CA PRO A 112 1.66 -9.79 -4.92
C PRO A 112 1.00 -8.68 -5.73
N LEU A 113 0.68 -7.53 -5.12
CA LEU A 113 0.13 -6.38 -5.82
C LEU A 113 1.11 -5.86 -6.88
N LEU A 114 2.38 -5.65 -6.51
CA LEU A 114 3.43 -5.23 -7.44
C LEU A 114 3.57 -6.21 -8.61
N GLU A 115 3.57 -7.51 -8.30
CA GLU A 115 3.70 -8.56 -9.29
C GLU A 115 2.56 -8.53 -10.32
N HIS A 116 1.30 -8.43 -9.88
CA HIS A 116 0.15 -8.30 -10.79
C HIS A 116 0.25 -7.04 -11.65
N LEU A 117 0.61 -5.90 -11.06
CA LEU A 117 0.75 -4.64 -11.79
C LEU A 117 1.88 -4.70 -12.83
N VAL A 118 3.03 -5.32 -12.49
CA VAL A 118 4.15 -5.49 -13.43
C VAL A 118 3.77 -6.41 -14.58
N ARG A 119 3.10 -7.55 -14.29
CA ARG A 119 2.61 -8.47 -15.34
C ARG A 119 1.63 -7.78 -16.27
N ALA A 120 0.63 -7.09 -15.72
CA ALA A 120 -0.35 -6.36 -16.53
C ALA A 120 0.29 -5.26 -17.38
N ALA A 121 1.26 -4.52 -16.83
CA ALA A 121 1.99 -3.50 -17.57
C ALA A 121 2.87 -4.09 -18.68
N SER A 122 3.51 -5.23 -18.43
CA SER A 122 4.30 -5.97 -19.41
C SER A 122 3.45 -6.38 -20.62
N ASP A 123 2.24 -6.87 -20.37
CA ASP A 123 1.32 -7.37 -21.40
C ASP A 123 0.97 -6.34 -22.48
N PHE A 124 0.71 -5.07 -22.11
CA PHE A 124 0.33 -4.03 -23.08
C PHE A 124 1.49 -3.15 -23.53
N SER A 125 2.60 -3.09 -22.76
CA SER A 125 3.79 -2.33 -23.16
C SER A 125 4.73 -3.11 -24.07
N GLY A 126 4.59 -4.45 -24.13
CA GLY A 126 5.49 -5.34 -24.87
C GLY A 126 6.89 -5.47 -24.24
N ARG A 127 7.11 -4.91 -23.04
CA ARG A 127 8.35 -5.06 -22.27
C ARG A 127 8.33 -6.36 -21.47
N SER A 128 9.49 -6.90 -21.16
CA SER A 128 9.61 -8.05 -20.25
C SER A 128 9.14 -7.66 -18.84
N PRO A 129 8.49 -8.55 -18.07
CA PRO A 129 8.21 -8.30 -16.65
C PRO A 129 9.49 -8.20 -15.80
N ASP A 130 10.62 -8.71 -16.30
CA ASP A 130 11.94 -8.57 -15.68
C ASP A 130 12.66 -7.27 -16.06
N ASP A 131 12.07 -6.43 -16.93
CA ASP A 131 12.60 -5.10 -17.27
C ASP A 131 12.66 -4.24 -16.00
N GLU A 132 13.88 -3.89 -15.58
CA GLU A 132 14.14 -3.13 -14.37
C GLU A 132 13.50 -1.73 -14.42
N ALA A 133 13.48 -1.08 -15.60
CA ALA A 133 12.85 0.22 -15.76
C ALA A 133 11.32 0.12 -15.63
N LEU A 134 10.70 -0.95 -16.15
CA LEU A 134 9.28 -1.21 -15.94
C LEU A 134 8.98 -1.43 -14.46
N ARG A 135 9.72 -2.32 -13.79
CA ARG A 135 9.54 -2.63 -12.37
C ARG A 135 9.73 -1.40 -11.48
N LEU A 136 10.74 -0.58 -11.76
CA LEU A 136 10.98 0.67 -11.03
C LEU A 136 9.83 1.66 -11.22
N ARG A 137 9.33 1.79 -12.45
CA ARG A 137 8.19 2.69 -12.75
C ARG A 137 6.92 2.26 -12.03
N ILE A 138 6.59 0.97 -12.05
CA ILE A 138 5.42 0.43 -11.32
C ILE A 138 5.59 0.61 -9.82
N SER A 139 6.80 0.36 -9.30
CA SER A 139 7.12 0.59 -7.88
C SER A 139 6.96 2.05 -7.47
N ALA A 140 7.38 2.99 -8.33
CA ALA A 140 7.25 4.42 -8.10
C ALA A 140 5.77 4.86 -8.10
N ILE A 141 4.96 4.37 -9.03
CA ILE A 141 3.51 4.62 -9.08
C ILE A 141 2.84 4.10 -7.80
N LEU A 142 3.13 2.85 -7.42
CA LEU A 142 2.55 2.26 -6.21
C LEU A 142 2.95 3.06 -4.97
N THR A 143 4.22 3.44 -4.86
CA THR A 143 4.72 4.27 -3.74
C THR A 143 4.02 5.62 -3.69
N ALA A 144 3.82 6.27 -4.85
CA ALA A 144 3.09 7.53 -4.94
C ALA A 144 1.64 7.37 -4.45
N ILE A 145 0.94 6.31 -4.85
CA ILE A 145 -0.41 6.02 -4.38
C ILE A 145 -0.43 5.81 -2.86
N LEU A 146 0.42 4.92 -2.32
CA LEU A 146 0.50 4.64 -0.88
C LEU A 146 0.86 5.89 -0.05
N SER A 147 1.59 6.84 -0.64
CA SER A 147 1.96 8.10 0.03
C SER A 147 0.76 8.96 0.44
N PHE A 148 -0.39 8.85 -0.25
CA PHE A 148 -1.62 9.57 0.12
C PHE A 148 -2.16 9.16 1.50
N ARG A 149 -1.79 7.97 1.98
CA ARG A 149 -2.09 7.52 3.35
C ARG A 149 -0.95 7.82 4.31
N PHE A 150 0.25 7.36 4.01
CA PHE A 150 1.37 7.38 4.96
C PHE A 150 2.03 8.75 5.09
N LEU A 151 2.09 9.52 3.99
CA LEU A 151 2.68 10.86 3.93
C LEU A 151 1.61 11.96 3.83
N ARG A 152 0.34 11.63 4.13
CA ARG A 152 -0.81 12.54 4.03
C ARG A 152 -0.57 13.89 4.70
N GLY A 153 0.10 13.91 5.85
CA GLY A 153 0.40 15.13 6.59
C GLY A 153 1.29 16.12 5.83
N ILE A 154 2.21 15.64 4.99
CA ILE A 154 3.06 16.47 4.14
C ILE A 154 2.21 17.17 3.09
N MET A 155 1.38 16.40 2.37
CA MET A 155 0.50 16.91 1.33
C MET A 155 -0.54 17.89 1.88
N LEU A 156 -1.23 17.54 2.98
CA LEU A 156 -2.20 18.44 3.60
C LEU A 156 -1.58 19.77 4.02
N ARG A 157 -0.38 19.76 4.62
CA ARG A 157 0.33 20.99 4.97
C ARG A 157 0.76 21.78 3.76
N GLY A 158 1.31 21.12 2.73
CA GLY A 158 1.75 21.76 1.49
C GLY A 158 0.59 22.46 0.76
N MET A 159 -0.60 21.86 0.77
CA MET A 159 -1.80 22.41 0.13
C MET A 159 -2.60 23.36 1.03
N GLY A 160 -2.21 23.55 2.30
CA GLY A 160 -3.01 24.31 3.27
C GLY A 160 -4.36 23.67 3.61
N TRP A 161 -4.48 22.35 3.44
CA TRP A 161 -5.72 21.59 3.64
C TRP A 161 -5.83 21.02 5.05
N LYS A 162 -7.06 20.95 5.57
CA LYS A 162 -7.37 20.22 6.81
C LYS A 162 -7.68 18.74 6.55
N HIS A 163 -8.27 18.44 5.39
CA HIS A 163 -8.58 17.11 4.88
C HIS A 163 -8.52 17.16 3.35
N ILE A 164 -8.38 15.99 2.71
CA ILE A 164 -8.47 15.88 1.25
C ILE A 164 -9.91 16.26 0.87
N GLN A 165 -10.07 17.20 -0.04
CA GLN A 165 -11.37 17.68 -0.47
C GLN A 165 -11.92 16.79 -1.58
N ASP A 166 -13.22 16.50 -1.55
CA ASP A 166 -13.87 15.63 -2.57
C ASP A 166 -13.65 16.18 -3.99
N GLY A 167 -13.67 17.51 -4.16
CA GLY A 167 -13.41 18.17 -5.44
C GLY A 167 -11.97 18.03 -5.97
N CYS A 168 -11.03 17.54 -5.14
CA CYS A 168 -9.64 17.30 -5.53
C CYS A 168 -9.36 15.84 -5.87
N ILE A 169 -10.29 14.91 -5.61
CA ILE A 169 -10.07 13.47 -5.89
C ILE A 169 -9.82 13.25 -7.39
N GLY A 170 -10.65 13.84 -8.26
CA GLY A 170 -10.43 13.76 -9.71
C GLY A 170 -9.07 14.30 -10.16
N GLN A 171 -8.55 15.33 -9.51
CA GLN A 171 -7.19 15.85 -9.82
C GLN A 171 -6.09 14.86 -9.41
N ILE A 172 -6.30 14.11 -8.32
CA ILE A 172 -5.36 13.07 -7.88
C ILE A 172 -5.45 11.85 -8.81
N GLU A 173 -6.64 11.48 -9.26
CA GLU A 173 -6.85 10.43 -10.27
C GLU A 173 -6.14 10.79 -11.57
N ASP A 174 -6.34 12.00 -12.09
CA ASP A 174 -5.69 12.50 -13.30
C ASP A 174 -4.16 12.44 -13.15
N MET A 175 -3.63 12.85 -12.00
CA MET A 175 -2.19 12.73 -11.71
C MET A 175 -1.69 11.29 -11.75
N VAL A 176 -2.41 10.33 -11.13
CA VAL A 176 -2.03 8.91 -11.14
C VAL A 176 -2.08 8.35 -12.57
N ARG A 177 -3.09 8.72 -13.35
CA ARG A 177 -3.24 8.34 -14.75
C ARG A 177 -2.11 8.90 -15.61
N ASP A 178 -1.73 10.15 -15.37
CA ASP A 178 -0.58 10.78 -16.02
C ASP A 178 0.71 10.04 -15.67
N LEU A 179 0.96 9.64 -14.42
CA LEU A 179 2.15 8.84 -14.06
C LEU A 179 2.29 7.55 -14.92
N CYS A 180 1.16 6.93 -15.27
CA CYS A 180 1.13 5.75 -16.15
C CYS A 180 1.51 6.10 -17.59
N ARG A 181 1.00 7.22 -18.10
CA ARG A 181 1.19 7.68 -19.49
C ARG A 181 2.52 8.41 -19.71
N SER A 182 3.14 8.91 -18.66
CA SER A 182 4.10 10.02 -18.69
C SER A 182 5.57 9.76 -19.06
N ASP A 183 6.07 8.70 -19.69
CA ASP A 183 7.55 8.49 -19.83
C ASP A 183 8.47 8.61 -18.56
N PHE A 184 7.94 9.01 -17.39
CA PHE A 184 8.44 9.65 -16.15
C PHE A 184 9.95 9.90 -15.87
N LEU A 185 10.87 9.30 -16.62
CA LEU A 185 12.26 9.72 -16.81
C LEU A 185 12.64 9.42 -18.26
N ALA A 186 12.36 10.31 -19.21
CA ALA A 186 13.06 10.28 -20.48
C ALA A 186 14.56 10.51 -20.20
N VAL A 187 15.30 9.42 -19.93
CA VAL A 187 16.75 9.44 -19.96
C VAL A 187 17.08 9.78 -21.40
N ARG A 188 17.43 11.04 -21.65
CA ARG A 188 18.11 11.43 -22.88
C ARG A 188 19.24 10.44 -23.07
N LEU A 189 19.22 9.71 -24.18
CA LEU A 189 20.39 9.02 -24.68
C LEU A 189 21.51 10.05 -24.72
N SER A 190 22.49 9.92 -23.82
CA SER A 190 23.77 10.59 -24.01
C SER A 190 24.34 10.06 -25.32
N GLN A 191 24.63 11.00 -26.23
CA GLN A 191 25.14 10.81 -27.58
C GLN A 191 26.28 9.81 -27.66
#